data_AF-A0A5A7W5U6-F1
#
_entry.id   AF-A0A5A7W5U6-F1
#
_cell.length_a   1.000
_cell.length_b   1.000
_cell.length_c   1.000
_cell.angle_alpha   90.00
_cell.angle_beta   90.00
_cell.angle_gamma   90.00
#
_symmetry.space_group_name_H-M   'P 1'
#
loop_
_entity.id
_entity.type
_entity.pdbx_description
1 polymer ?
#
loop_
_entity_poly.entity_id
_entity_poly.type
_entity_poly.pdbx_seq_one_letter_code
_entity_poly.pdbx_strand_id
1 'polypeptide(L)'
;MPNLRKPTKPRKQTFSRTDRTSTSVSLEDAFWEALTEIASEAGMSRLALIRRIDCDRVHFNLTSAIRVSVVEHFIAKYRSATGANGRTPS
;
A
#
# COMPACT_ATOMS: atom_id res chain seq x y z
N MET A 1 15.12 18.39 6.78
CA MET A 1 15.71 17.12 6.30
C MET A 1 14.64 16.04 6.39
N PRO A 2 14.19 15.42 5.28
CA PRO A 2 13.24 14.31 5.38
C PRO A 2 13.96 13.12 6.01
N ASN A 3 13.46 12.63 7.14
CA ASN A 3 14.01 11.47 7.85
C ASN A 3 13.92 10.24 6.94
N LEU A 4 15.06 9.78 6.42
CA LEU A 4 15.18 8.51 5.73
C LEU A 4 14.98 7.40 6.77
N ARG A 5 13.75 6.92 6.94
CA ARG A 5 13.44 5.80 7.83
C ARG A 5 14.29 4.61 7.37
N LYS A 6 15.14 4.10 8.26
CA LYS A 6 15.99 2.92 7.97
C LYS A 6 15.06 1.76 7.57
N PRO A 7 15.40 0.97 6.52
CA PRO A 7 14.60 -0.20 6.18
C PRO A 7 14.66 -1.18 7.36
N THR A 8 13.57 -1.27 8.11
CA THR A 8 13.42 -2.26 9.19
C THR A 8 13.19 -3.64 8.60
N LYS A 9 13.53 -4.66 9.39
CA LYS A 9 13.46 -6.06 8.97
C LYS A 9 12.03 -6.38 8.49
N PRO A 10 11.86 -7.11 7.38
CA PRO A 10 10.53 -7.45 6.88
C PRO A 10 9.74 -8.21 7.94
N ARG A 11 8.55 -7.70 8.27
CA ARG A 11 7.64 -8.34 9.20
C ARG A 11 6.82 -9.38 8.43
N LYS A 12 6.95 -10.64 8.84
CA LYS A 12 6.10 -11.73 8.34
C LYS A 12 4.74 -11.63 9.01
N GLN A 13 3.69 -11.53 8.22
CA GLN A 13 2.32 -11.54 8.72
C GLN A 13 1.50 -12.59 7.96
N THR A 14 0.86 -13.46 8.74
CA THR A 14 0.03 -14.55 8.21
C THR A 14 -1.38 -14.02 7.98
N PHE A 15 -1.87 -14.15 6.75
CA PHE A 15 -3.27 -13.85 6.41
C PHE A 15 -3.92 -15.07 5.78
N SER A 16 -5.15 -15.35 6.20
CA SER A 16 -6.02 -16.30 5.53
C SER A 16 -6.64 -15.61 4.33
N ARG A 17 -6.37 -16.11 3.13
CA ARG A 17 -7.06 -15.65 1.93
C ARG A 17 -8.49 -16.20 1.91
N THR A 18 -9.36 -15.54 1.17
CA THR A 18 -10.75 -15.99 0.97
C THR A 18 -10.80 -17.40 0.35
N ASP A 19 -9.79 -17.81 -0.41
CA ASP A 19 -9.62 -19.15 -0.97
C ASP A 19 -8.88 -20.12 -0.02
N ARG A 20 -9.33 -20.27 1.23
CA ARG A 20 -8.95 -21.32 2.22
C ARG A 20 -7.44 -21.61 2.43
N THR A 21 -6.55 -20.81 1.82
CA THR A 21 -5.10 -21.00 1.79
C THR A 21 -4.45 -19.83 2.51
N SER A 22 -3.70 -20.14 3.57
CA SER A 22 -2.91 -19.13 4.28
C SER A 22 -1.70 -18.75 3.44
N THR A 23 -1.72 -17.56 2.82
CA THR A 23 -0.50 -17.03 2.18
C THR A 23 0.29 -16.26 3.22
N SER A 24 1.46 -16.78 3.58
CA SER A 24 2.43 -16.05 4.38
C SER A 24 2.95 -14.87 3.57
N VAL A 25 2.59 -13.65 3.94
CA VAL A 25 3.10 -12.44 3.30
C VAL A 25 4.23 -11.88 4.15
N SER A 26 5.41 -11.75 3.55
CA SER A 26 6.56 -11.06 4.14
C SER A 26 6.72 -9.71 3.45
N LEU A 27 6.44 -8.62 4.16
CA LEU A 27 6.54 -7.24 3.66
C LEU A 27 7.38 -6.40 4.61
N GLU A 28 8.09 -5.40 4.08
CA GLU A 28 8.79 -4.40 4.89
C GLU A 28 7.80 -3.56 5.74
N ASP A 29 8.20 -3.10 6.93
CA ASP A 29 7.33 -2.30 7.80
C ASP A 29 6.83 -1.02 7.11
N ALA A 30 7.65 -0.42 6.25
CA ALA A 30 7.26 0.75 5.46
C ALA A 30 5.98 0.49 4.63
N PHE A 31 5.80 -0.73 4.09
CA PHE A 31 4.58 -1.09 3.38
C PHE A 31 3.39 -1.25 4.33
N TRP A 32 3.61 -1.75 5.55
CA TRP A 32 2.57 -1.86 6.57
C TRP A 32 2.09 -0.49 7.06
N GLU A 33 3.02 0.45 7.25
CA GLU A 33 2.71 1.84 7.59
C GLU A 33 1.94 2.51 6.44
N ALA A 34 2.44 2.40 5.21
CA ALA A 34 1.78 2.92 4.01
C ALA A 34 0.36 2.37 3.84
N LEU A 35 0.15 1.06 4.00
CA LEU A 35 -1.18 0.45 3.95
C LEU A 35 -2.11 1.00 5.04
N THR A 36 -1.57 1.34 6.21
CA THR A 36 -2.35 1.92 7.32
C THR A 36 -2.74 3.36 6.99
N GLU A 37 -1.85 4.15 6.38
CA GLU A 37 -2.14 5.50 5.89
C GLU A 37 -3.24 5.47 4.81
N ILE A 38 -3.06 4.64 3.77
CA ILE A 38 -4.03 4.50 2.67
C ILE A 38 -5.40 4.05 3.18
N ALA A 39 -5.42 3.07 4.10
CA ALA A 39 -6.67 2.59 4.68
C ALA A 39 -7.36 3.69 5.50
N SER A 40 -6.60 4.50 6.24
CA SER A 40 -7.13 5.64 6.99
C SER A 40 -7.69 6.73 6.08
N GLU A 41 -7.01 7.04 4.97
CA GLU A 41 -7.49 7.97 3.94
C GLU A 41 -8.79 7.47 3.27
N ALA A 42 -8.91 6.17 3.05
CA ALA A 42 -10.09 5.54 2.46
C ALA A 42 -11.24 5.30 3.47
N GLY A 43 -11.04 5.59 4.76
CA GLY A 43 -12.01 5.28 5.83
C GLY A 43 -12.27 3.79 6.02
N MET A 44 -11.30 2.93 5.67
CA MET A 44 -11.41 1.47 5.72
C MET A 44 -10.39 0.88 6.70
N SER A 45 -10.63 -0.34 7.17
CA SER A 45 -9.60 -1.07 7.93
C SER A 45 -8.50 -1.56 7.00
N ARG A 46 -7.25 -1.63 7.50
CA ARG A 46 -6.11 -2.19 6.76
C ARG A 46 -6.42 -3.57 6.18
N LEU A 47 -7.16 -4.39 6.93
CA LEU A 47 -7.54 -5.75 6.52
C LEU A 47 -8.59 -5.72 5.38
N ALA A 48 -9.50 -4.76 5.39
CA ALA A 48 -10.46 -4.54 4.30
C ALA A 48 -9.76 -4.07 3.02
N LEU A 49 -8.76 -3.18 3.13
CA LEU A 49 -7.95 -2.75 1.99
C LEU A 49 -7.19 -3.94 1.38
N ILE A 50 -6.54 -4.76 2.22
CA ILE A 50 -5.84 -5.96 1.76
C ILE A 50 -6.81 -6.94 1.09
N ARG A 51 -8.00 -7.17 1.67
CA ARG A 51 -9.03 -8.02 1.06
C ARG A 51 -9.52 -7.49 -0.28
N ARG A 52 -9.66 -6.17 -0.42
CA ARG A 52 -10.02 -5.55 -1.69
C ARG A 52 -8.95 -5.82 -2.75
N ILE A 53 -7.67 -5.63 -2.42
CA ILE A 53 -6.54 -5.98 -3.30
C ILE A 53 -6.50 -7.50 -3.59
N ASP A 54 -6.84 -8.32 -2.60
CA ASP A 54 -6.89 -9.79 -2.70
C ASP A 54 -8.02 -10.27 -3.64
N CYS A 55 -9.16 -9.58 -3.67
CA CYS A 55 -10.30 -9.88 -4.54
C CYS A 55 -10.13 -9.34 -5.96
N ASP A 56 -9.51 -8.17 -6.12
CA ASP A 56 -9.34 -7.50 -7.42
C ASP A 56 -8.22 -8.15 -8.26
N ARG A 57 -7.33 -8.92 -7.63
CA ARG A 57 -6.25 -9.60 -8.35
C ARG A 57 -6.80 -10.76 -9.19
N VAL A 58 -6.36 -10.85 -10.44
CA VAL A 58 -6.75 -11.95 -11.34
C VAL A 58 -5.70 -13.07 -11.32
N HIS A 59 -4.39 -12.79 -11.31
CA HIS A 59 -3.34 -13.84 -11.33
C HIS A 59 -1.96 -13.41 -10.76
N PHE A 60 -1.86 -12.86 -9.55
CA PHE A 60 -0.56 -12.54 -8.93
C PHE A 60 -0.48 -12.81 -7.42
N ASN A 61 0.74 -13.01 -6.93
CA ASN A 61 1.00 -13.18 -5.50
C ASN A 61 0.56 -11.91 -4.72
N LEU A 62 -0.01 -12.10 -3.53
CA LEU A 62 -0.57 -11.00 -2.71
C LEU A 62 0.47 -9.91 -2.40
N THR A 63 1.70 -10.32 -2.13
CA THR A 63 2.81 -9.43 -1.79
C THR A 63 3.11 -8.44 -2.91
N SER A 64 3.19 -8.91 -4.15
CA SER A 64 3.41 -8.09 -5.35
C SER A 64 2.23 -7.17 -5.59
N ALA A 65 0.99 -7.66 -5.46
CA ALA A 65 -0.20 -6.84 -5.62
C ALA A 65 -0.25 -5.69 -4.59
N ILE A 66 0.10 -5.96 -3.33
CA ILE A 66 0.20 -4.93 -2.28
C ILE A 66 1.26 -3.89 -2.64
N ARG A 67 2.47 -4.31 -3.05
CA ARG A 67 3.55 -3.39 -3.40
C ARG A 67 3.15 -2.45 -4.53
N VAL A 68 2.55 -3.00 -5.59
CA VAL A 68 2.08 -2.20 -6.75
C VAL A 68 0.98 -1.24 -6.33
N SER A 69 -0.03 -1.71 -5.59
CA SER A 69 -1.15 -0.87 -5.14
C SER A 69 -0.69 0.31 -4.26
N VAL A 70 0.25 0.08 -3.34
CA VAL A 70 0.84 1.15 -2.52
C VAL A 70 1.58 2.17 -3.40
N VAL A 71 2.42 1.70 -4.33
CA VAL A 71 3.20 2.57 -5.21
C VAL A 71 2.29 3.40 -6.11
N GLU A 72 1.26 2.80 -6.70
CA GLU A 72 0.27 3.50 -7.55
C GLU A 72 -0.48 4.58 -6.77
N HIS A 73 -0.89 4.32 -5.53
CA HIS A 73 -1.56 5.30 -4.69
C HIS A 73 -0.71 6.54 -4.45
N PHE A 74 0.55 6.34 -4.02
CA PHE A 74 1.45 7.46 -3.78
C PHE A 74 1.82 8.18 -5.08
N ILE A 75 2.07 7.48 -6.19
CA ILE A 75 2.31 8.12 -7.49
C ILE A 75 1.13 9.00 -7.89
N ALA A 76 -0.11 8.50 -7.76
CA ALA A 76 -1.32 9.27 -8.07
C ALA A 76 -1.48 10.50 -7.16
N LYS A 77 -1.19 10.34 -5.86
CA LYS A 77 -1.17 11.43 -4.86
C LYS A 77 -0.15 12.51 -5.22
N TYR A 78 1.08 12.11 -5.56
CA TYR A 78 2.13 13.05 -5.99
C TYR A 78 1.79 13.73 -7.32
N ARG A 79 1.26 12.99 -8.31
CA ARG A 79 0.84 13.60 -9.59
C ARG A 79 -0.26 14.66 -9.38
N SER A 80 -1.22 14.36 -8.51
CA SER A 80 -2.28 15.32 -8.14
C SER A 80 -1.74 16.55 -7.40
N ALA A 81 -0.73 16.37 -6.54
CA ALA A 81 -0.07 17.46 -5.84
C ALA A 81 0.81 18.33 -6.76
N THR A 82 1.51 17.72 -7.72
CA THR A 82 2.35 18.45 -8.69
C THR A 82 1.52 19.19 -9.74
N GLY A 83 0.35 18.67 -10.12
CA GLY A 83 -0.59 19.37 -11.02
C GLY A 83 -1.25 20.62 -10.41
N ALA A 84 -1.28 20.74 -9.08
CA ALA A 84 -1.88 21.88 -8.37
C ALA A 84 -0.91 23.06 -8.14
N ASN A 85 0.42 22.84 -8.25
CA ASN A 85 1.44 23.85 -7.95
C ASN A 85 1.93 24.65 -9.18
N GLY A 86 1.17 24.62 -10.28
CA GLY A 86 1.54 25.23 -11.56
C GLY A 86 0.85 26.56 -11.92
N ARG A 87 0.12 27.21 -11.01
CA ARG A 87 -0.36 28.59 -11.25
C ARG A 87 0.76 29.57 -10.91
N THR A 88 1.49 29.95 -11.95
CA THR A 88 2.36 31.13 -12.02
C THR A 88 1.68 32.38 -11.47
N PRO A 89 2.34 33.12 -10.55
CA PRO A 89 2.07 34.54 -10.35
C PRO A 89 3.13 35.38 -11.09
N SER A 90 2.82 35.79 -12.32
CA SER A 90 3.17 37.06 -12.99
C SER A 90 2.96 36.93 -14.48
#